data_AF-A0A259JST4-F1
#
_entry.id   AF-A0A259JST4-F1
#
_cell.length_a   1.000
_cell.length_b   1.000
_cell.length_c   1.000
_cell.angle_alpha   90.00
_cell.angle_beta   90.00
_cell.angle_gamma   90.00
#
_symmetry.space_group_name_H-M   'P 1'
#
loop_
_entity.id
_entity.type
_entity.pdbx_description
1 polymer ?
#
loop_
_entity_poly.entity_id
_entity_poly.type
_entity_poly.pdbx_seq_one_letter_code
_entity_poly.pdbx_strand_id
1 'polypeptide(L)' 'MLLARDLALDIQSGRLSPGDLMARCADAIAEREPEIGAFVALDLAAARQQAAAEGVAARPLAGLPFGIKDII' A
#
# COMPACT_ATOMS: atom_id res chain seq x y z
N MET A 1 2.31 4.22 15.97
CA MET A 1 1.99 4.91 14.71
C MET A 1 3.04 4.51 13.69
N LEU A 2 2.66 4.03 12.51
CA LEU A 2 3.60 3.71 11.44
C LEU A 2 3.78 4.97 10.57
N LEU A 3 5.02 5.40 10.34
CA LEU A 3 5.33 6.52 9.45
C LEU A 3 5.69 6.00 8.06
N ALA A 4 5.19 6.67 7.01
CA ALA A 4 5.48 6.30 5.61
C ALA A 4 6.99 6.24 5.33
N ARG A 5 7.77 7.18 5.89
CA ARG A 5 9.23 7.18 5.78
C ARG A 5 9.85 5.89 6.34
N ASP A 6 9.42 5.46 7.52
CA ASP A 6 10.03 4.30 8.19
C ASP A 6 9.66 3.00 7.45
N LEU A 7 8.42 2.90 6.97
CA LEU A 7 7.99 1.80 6.11
C LEU A 7 8.79 1.74 4.78
N ALA A 8 9.08 2.89 4.16
CA ALA A 8 9.91 2.93 2.96
C ALA A 8 11.35 2.47 3.25
N LEU A 9 11.93 2.88 4.40
CA LEU A 9 13.25 2.43 4.82
C LEU A 9 13.28 0.92 5.10
N ASP A 10 12.24 0.39 5.73
CA ASP A 10 12.09 -1.05 5.96
C ASP A 10 12.00 -1.82 4.64
N ILE A 11 11.24 -1.31 3.66
CA ILE A 11 11.15 -1.92 2.34
C ILE A 11 12.48 -1.88 1.58
N GLN A 12 13.14 -0.72 1.54
CA GLN A 12 14.45 -0.57 0.88
C GLN A 12 15.52 -1.47 1.51
N SER A 13 15.42 -1.71 2.83
CA SER A 13 16.33 -2.61 3.55
C SER A 13 15.97 -4.09 3.43
N GLY A 14 14.82 -4.43 2.84
CA GLY A 14 14.32 -5.81 2.74
C GLY A 14 13.73 -6.38 4.03
N ARG A 15 13.57 -5.58 5.10
CA ARG A 15 12.89 -5.99 6.35
C ARG A 15 11.38 -6.15 6.17
N LEU A 16 10.82 -5.53 5.15
CA LEU A 16 9.41 -5.56 4.79
C LEU A 16 9.32 -5.68 3.27
N SER A 17 8.41 -6.50 2.73
CA SER A 17 8.15 -6.44 1.28
C SER A 17 7.00 -5.46 0.98
N PRO A 18 6.98 -4.84 -0.22
CA PRO A 18 5.82 -4.05 -0.67
C PRO A 18 4.53 -4.88 -0.64
N GLY A 19 4.61 -6.16 -1.01
CA GLY A 19 3.49 -7.10 -0.97
C GLY A 19 2.94 -7.31 0.44
N ASP A 20 3.80 -7.49 1.44
CA ASP A 20 3.39 -7.64 2.85
C ASP A 20 2.70 -6.37 3.36
N LEU A 21 3.23 -5.19 3.02
CA LEU A 21 2.60 -3.93 3.39
C LEU A 21 1.24 -3.76 2.71
N MET A 22 1.13 -4.11 1.43
CA MET A 22 -0.12 -4.07 0.69
C MET A 22 -1.17 -5.02 1.27
N ALA A 23 -0.76 -6.23 1.70
CA ALA A 23 -1.66 -7.16 2.38
C ALA A 23 -2.21 -6.56 3.69
N ARG A 24 -1.32 -5.99 4.53
CA ARG A 24 -1.74 -5.31 5.78
C ARG A 24 -2.72 -4.17 5.53
N CYS A 25 -2.49 -3.37 4.49
CA CYS A 25 -3.42 -2.30 4.11
C CYS A 25 -4.77 -2.86 3.63
N ALA A 26 -4.77 -3.93 2.83
CA ALA A 26 -5.99 -4.57 2.37
C ALA A 26 -6.84 -5.11 3.54
N ASP A 27 -6.19 -5.74 4.53
CA ASP A 27 -6.87 -6.24 5.72
C ASP A 27 -7.48 -5.09 6.54
N ALA A 28 -6.73 -4.01 6.76
CA ALA A 28 -7.22 -2.84 7.47
C ALA A 28 -8.38 -2.15 6.76
N ILE A 29 -8.36 -2.07 5.41
CA ILE A 29 -9.48 -1.56 4.63
C ILE A 29 -10.69 -2.47 4.78
N ALA A 30 -10.52 -3.79 4.63
CA ALA A 30 -11.63 -4.74 4.75
C ALA A 30 -12.32 -4.68 6.13
N GLU A 31 -11.56 -4.49 7.20
CA GLU A 31 -12.07 -4.36 8.57
C GLU A 31 -12.86 -3.05 8.78
N ARG A 32 -12.38 -1.93 8.20
CA ARG A 32 -12.83 -0.58 8.56
C ARG A 32 -13.79 0.05 7.55
N GLU A 33 -13.73 -0.35 6.29
CA GLU A 33 -14.49 0.28 5.21
C GLU A 33 -16.01 0.22 5.38
N PRO A 34 -16.62 -0.85 5.96
CA PRO A 34 -18.06 -0.88 6.21
C PRO A 34 -18.56 0.27 7.11
N GLU A 35 -17.69 0.82 7.97
CA GLU A 35 -18.01 1.92 8.88
C GLU A 35 -17.55 3.28 8.35
N ILE A 36 -16.39 3.33 7.69
CA ILE A 36 -15.79 4.59 7.25
C ILE A 36 -16.36 5.06 5.90
N GLY A 37 -16.56 4.15 4.95
CA GLY A 37 -16.96 4.48 3.58
C GLY A 37 -15.99 5.43 2.87
N ALA A 38 -14.68 5.17 2.95
CA ALA A 38 -13.64 6.03 2.38
C ALA A 38 -13.42 5.86 0.87
N PHE A 39 -13.71 4.70 0.29
CA PHE A 39 -13.37 4.38 -1.10
C PHE A 39 -14.59 4.39 -2.01
N VAL A 40 -14.61 5.32 -2.98
CA VAL A 40 -15.57 5.29 -4.11
C VAL A 40 -15.24 4.15 -5.08
N ALA A 41 -13.95 3.89 -5.30
CA ALA A 41 -13.44 2.79 -6.09
C ALA A 41 -12.22 2.17 -5.39
N LEU A 42 -12.16 0.84 -5.33
CA LEU A 42 -11.09 0.10 -4.68
C LEU A 42 -10.67 -1.10 -5.55
N ASP A 43 -9.49 -1.01 -6.17
CA ASP A 43 -8.92 -2.09 -6.98
C ASP A 43 -7.72 -2.73 -6.27
N LEU A 44 -8.02 -3.66 -5.35
CA LEU A 44 -6.99 -4.40 -4.62
C LEU A 44 -6.23 -5.39 -5.50
N ALA A 45 -6.80 -5.83 -6.63
CA ALA A 45 -6.13 -6.77 -7.52
C ALA A 45 -4.97 -6.08 -8.25
N ALA A 46 -5.24 -4.92 -8.86
CA ALA A 46 -4.22 -4.11 -9.51
C ALA A 46 -3.15 -3.65 -8.51
N ALA A 47 -3.54 -3.23 -7.31
CA ALA A 47 -2.59 -2.79 -6.27
C ALA A 47 -1.64 -3.93 -5.86
N ARG A 48 -2.15 -5.15 -5.67
CA ARG A 48 -1.31 -6.34 -5.37
C ARG A 48 -0.36 -6.68 -6.51
N GLN A 49 -0.83 -6.60 -7.76
CA GLN A 49 0.03 -6.83 -8.93
C GLN A 49 1.18 -5.83 -9.00
N GLN A 50 0.91 -4.54 -8.74
CA GLN A 50 1.93 -3.49 -8.74
C GLN A 50 2.93 -3.65 -7.59
N ALA A 51 2.47 -4.09 -6.41
CA ALA A 51 3.35 -4.37 -5.26
C ALA A 51 4.30 -5.55 -5.52
N ALA A 52 3.92 -6.48 -6.41
CA ALA A 52 4.75 -7.61 -6.82
C ALA A 52 5.71 -7.28 -7.98
N ALA A 53 5.65 -6.08 -8.56
CA ALA A 53 6.48 -5.71 -9.70
C ALA A 53 7.97 -5.63 -9.33
N GLU A 54 8.83 -6.19 -10.18
CA GLU A 54 10.28 -6.14 -9.98
C GLU A 54 10.80 -4.70 -9.91
N GLY A 55 11.75 -4.46 -9.00
CA GLY A 55 12.36 -3.15 -8.81
C GLY A 55 11.47 -2.10 -8.13
N VAL A 56 10.22 -2.41 -7.76
CA VAL A 56 9.31 -1.44 -7.11
C VAL A 56 9.88 -0.90 -5.78
N ALA A 57 10.59 -1.76 -5.03
CA ALA A 57 11.25 -1.39 -3.78
C ALA A 57 12.38 -0.34 -3.96
N ALA A 58 12.98 -0.25 -5.15
CA ALA A 58 14.04 0.71 -5.46
C ALA A 58 13.51 2.04 -6.03
N ARG A 59 12.20 2.15 -6.29
CA ARG A 59 11.58 3.39 -6.77
C ARG A 59 11.49 4.42 -5.62
N PRO A 60 11.29 5.72 -5.90
CA PRO A 60 11.32 6.78 -4.87
C PRO A 60 10.36 6.57 -3.69
N LEU A 61 9.22 5.90 -3.91
CA LEU A 61 8.25 5.57 -2.85
C LEU A 61 8.37 4.12 -2.36
N ALA A 62 9.35 3.36 -2.81
CA ALA A 62 9.63 1.98 -2.39
C ALA A 62 8.42 1.01 -2.49
N GLY A 63 7.38 1.32 -3.26
CA GLY A 63 6.15 0.50 -3.29
C GLY A 63 5.18 0.74 -2.14
N LEU A 64 5.27 1.88 -1.44
CA LEU A 64 4.27 2.31 -0.47
C LEU A 64 2.86 2.41 -1.11
N PRO A 65 1.81 1.86 -0.47
CA PRO A 65 0.43 2.09 -0.87
C PRO A 65 0.03 3.56 -0.67
N PHE A 66 -0.83 4.08 -1.56
CA PHE A 66 -1.41 5.41 -1.42
C PHE A 66 -2.84 5.42 -1.98
N GLY A 67 -3.67 6.29 -1.41
CA GLY A 67 -5.01 6.59 -1.92
C GLY A 67 -4.99 7.84 -2.79
N ILE A 68 -5.92 7.90 -3.75
CA ILE A 68 -6.12 9.06 -4.64
C ILE A 68 -7.55 9.53 -4.46
N LYS A 69 -7.76 10.85 -4.37
CA LYS A 69 -9.10 11.44 -4.34
C LYS A 69 -9.78 11.26 -5.70
N ASP A 70 -11.08 10.96 -5.74
CA ASP A 70 -11.87 10.64 -6.95
C ASP A 70 -12.10 11.79 -7.94
N ILE A 71 -11.36 12.89 -7.78
CA ILE A 71 -11.39 14.08 -8.65
C ILE A 71 -10.03 14.36 -9.30
N ILE A 72 -9.11 13.41 -9.22
CA ILE A 72 -7.80 13.42 -9.88
C ILE A 72 -7.85 12.57 -11.14
#